data_AF-A0A960H9U0-F1
#
_entry.id   AF-A0A960H9U0-F1
#
_cell.length_a   1.000
_cell.length_b   1.000
_cell.length_c   1.000
_cell.angle_alpha   90.00
_cell.angle_beta   90.00
_cell.angle_gamma   90.00
#
_symmetry.space_group_name_H-M   'P 1'
#
loop_
_entity.id
_entity.type
_entity.pdbx_description
1 polymer ?
#
loop_
_entity_poly.entity_id
_entity_poly.type
_entity_poly.pdbx_seq_one_letter_code
_entity_poly.pdbx_strand_id
1 'polypeptide(L)'
;MKRSRWLTLGVAAATTAMALAACAPPEKDKTDNTTSSGVDAAKATSVADFGTMDDLVKAAQAEGELNVIALPPDWANYGEIITAFSDKYGIKVNS
;
A
#
# COMPACT_ATOMS: atom_id res chain seq x y z
N MET A 1 -41.72 3.85 -46.68
CA MET A 1 -41.88 2.84 -45.60
C MET A 1 -40.74 1.83 -45.65
N LYS A 2 -39.81 1.88 -44.68
CA LYS A 2 -38.97 0.75 -44.15
C LYS A 2 -37.75 1.31 -43.40
N ARG A 3 -38.01 2.02 -42.30
CA ARG A 3 -37.00 2.47 -41.32
C ARG A 3 -36.85 1.47 -40.15
N SER A 4 -37.20 0.20 -40.34
CA SER A 4 -37.52 -0.72 -39.24
C SER A 4 -36.64 -1.99 -39.16
N ARG A 5 -35.45 -2.02 -39.79
CA ARG A 5 -34.61 -3.24 -39.83
C ARG A 5 -33.13 -3.05 -39.47
N TRP A 6 -32.78 -1.90 -38.88
CA TRP A 6 -31.38 -1.54 -38.58
C TRP A 6 -31.18 -1.17 -37.09
N LEU A 7 -32.13 -1.53 -36.22
CA LEU A 7 -32.09 -1.20 -34.79
C LEU A 7 -32.04 -2.45 -33.87
N THR A 8 -31.98 -3.65 -34.44
CA THR A 8 -32.03 -4.91 -33.67
C THR A 8 -30.70 -5.68 -33.65
N LEU A 9 -29.59 -5.06 -34.08
CA LEU A 9 -28.27 -5.69 -34.11
C LEU A 9 -27.20 -4.89 -33.34
N GLY A 10 -27.59 -4.04 -32.39
CA GLY A 10 -26.67 -3.25 -31.56
C GLY A 10 -26.66 -3.63 -30.07
N VAL A 11 -27.64 -4.41 -29.61
CA VAL A 11 -27.87 -4.64 -28.16
C VAL A 11 -27.35 -6.01 -27.67
N ALA A 12 -26.96 -6.92 -28.58
CA ALA A 12 -26.52 -8.26 -28.19
C ALA A 12 -25.00 -8.39 -27.96
N ALA A 13 -24.20 -7.36 -28.25
CA ALA A 13 -22.74 -7.38 -28.06
C ALA A 13 -22.28 -6.65 -26.79
N ALA A 14 -23.17 -5.92 -26.11
CA ALA A 14 -22.82 -5.13 -24.93
C ALA A 14 -22.93 -5.92 -23.61
N THR A 15 -23.59 -7.09 -23.60
CA THR A 15 -23.84 -7.84 -22.37
C THR A 15 -22.84 -8.96 -22.09
N THR A 16 -21.97 -9.30 -23.05
CA THR A 16 -21.01 -10.41 -22.92
C THR A 16 -19.61 -9.98 -22.43
N ALA A 17 -19.33 -8.67 -22.35
CA ALA A 17 -18.05 -8.16 -21.87
C ALA A 17 -17.96 -8.07 -20.33
N MET A 18 -19.09 -8.14 -19.60
CA MET A 18 -19.11 -8.02 -18.14
C MET A 18 -18.81 -9.33 -17.40
N ALA A 19 -18.82 -10.49 -18.07
CA ALA A 19 -18.63 -11.79 -17.41
C ALA A 19 -17.15 -12.16 -17.18
N LEU A 20 -16.20 -11.50 -17.87
CA LEU A 20 -14.77 -11.80 -17.74
C LEU A 20 -14.04 -10.93 -16.70
N ALA A 21 -14.66 -9.82 -16.26
CA ALA A 21 -14.09 -8.95 -15.23
C ALA A 21 -14.30 -9.47 -13.79
N ALA A 22 -15.16 -10.48 -13.60
CA ALA A 22 -15.45 -11.05 -12.28
C ALA A 22 -14.40 -12.05 -11.78
N CYS A 23 -13.44 -12.45 -12.62
CA CYS A 23 -12.35 -13.35 -12.24
C CYS A 23 -10.97 -12.66 -12.27
N ALA A 24 -10.93 -11.34 -12.48
CA ALA A 24 -9.74 -10.58 -12.15
C ALA A 24 -9.64 -10.56 -10.61
N PRO A 25 -8.47 -10.88 -10.01
CA PRO A 25 -8.25 -10.48 -8.63
C PRO A 25 -8.57 -8.98 -8.53
N PRO A 26 -9.20 -8.51 -7.43
CA PRO A 26 -9.41 -7.08 -7.27
C PRO A 26 -8.10 -6.39 -7.61
N GLU A 27 -8.15 -5.41 -8.53
CA GLU A 27 -7.03 -4.49 -8.66
C GLU A 27 -6.74 -4.07 -7.23
N LYS A 28 -5.53 -4.37 -6.74
CA LYS A 28 -5.10 -3.76 -5.50
C LYS A 28 -5.19 -2.28 -5.83
N ASP A 29 -6.24 -1.62 -5.34
CA ASP A 29 -6.29 -0.17 -5.22
C ASP A 29 -4.87 0.19 -4.86
N LYS A 30 -4.19 0.93 -5.76
CA LYS A 30 -2.77 1.22 -5.62
C LYS A 30 -2.59 1.53 -4.14
N THR A 31 -1.93 0.62 -3.42
CA THR A 31 -1.51 0.92 -2.08
C THR A 31 -0.65 2.13 -2.33
N ASP A 32 -1.16 3.31 -1.96
CA ASP A 32 -0.50 4.57 -2.21
C ASP A 32 0.71 4.56 -1.28
N ASN A 33 1.73 3.81 -1.71
CA ASN A 33 3.10 3.82 -1.23
C ASN A 33 3.76 5.14 -1.61
N THR A 34 3.03 6.01 -2.30
CA THR A 34 3.37 7.39 -2.54
C THR A 34 3.36 8.11 -1.21
N THR A 35 4.54 8.44 -0.69
CA THR A 35 4.70 9.30 0.48
C THR A 35 4.01 10.64 0.24
N SER A 36 3.79 11.43 1.30
CA SER A 36 3.25 12.79 1.16
C SER A 36 4.07 13.70 0.23
N SER A 37 5.32 13.30 -0.08
CA SER A 37 6.23 13.98 -1.01
C SER A 37 6.17 13.44 -2.46
N GLY A 38 5.29 12.50 -2.77
CA GLY A 38 5.14 11.95 -4.13
C GLY A 38 6.10 10.80 -4.46
N VAL A 39 6.82 10.25 -3.49
CA VAL A 39 7.82 9.19 -3.69
C VAL A 39 7.19 7.82 -3.47
N ASP A 40 7.41 6.86 -4.38
CA ASP A 40 7.10 5.45 -4.13
C ASP A 40 8.10 4.89 -3.11
N ALA A 41 7.65 4.75 -1.86
CA ALA A 41 8.44 4.25 -0.74
C ALA A 41 9.11 2.90 -1.03
N ALA A 42 8.46 2.01 -1.78
CA ALA A 42 9.02 0.70 -2.12
C ALA A 42 10.15 0.76 -3.16
N LYS A 43 10.30 1.89 -3.87
CA LYS A 43 11.38 2.10 -4.86
C LYS A 43 12.54 2.91 -4.31
N ALA A 44 12.39 3.57 -3.16
CA ALA A 44 13.45 4.35 -2.55
C ALA A 44 14.58 3.43 -2.06
N THR A 45 15.82 3.68 -2.50
CA THR A 45 17.01 2.91 -2.08
C THR A 45 17.87 3.62 -1.04
N SER A 46 17.55 4.88 -0.77
CA SER A 46 18.20 5.72 0.23
C SER A 46 17.20 6.69 0.84
N VAL A 47 17.58 7.29 1.98
CA VAL A 47 16.75 8.34 2.61
C VAL A 47 16.60 9.54 1.68
N ALA A 48 17.63 9.86 0.89
CA ALA A 48 17.56 10.95 -0.09
C ALA A 48 16.55 10.65 -1.22
N ASP A 49 16.42 9.38 -1.62
CA ASP A 49 15.41 8.95 -2.59
C ASP A 49 14.00 9.00 -1.99
N PHE A 50 13.87 8.72 -0.70
CA PHE A 50 12.60 8.79 0.05
C PHE A 50 12.15 10.24 0.34
N GLY A 51 13.10 11.13 0.62
CA GLY A 51 12.91 12.51 1.05
C GLY A 51 13.97 12.90 2.09
N THR A 52 13.56 12.98 3.36
CA THR A 52 14.47 13.22 4.49
C THR A 52 14.25 12.19 5.60
N MET A 53 15.14 12.18 6.60
CA MET A 53 14.93 11.32 7.77
C MET A 53 13.65 11.70 8.54
N ASP A 54 13.35 12.99 8.64
CA ASP A 54 12.13 13.45 9.31
C ASP A 54 10.87 13.03 8.57
N ASP A 55 10.90 13.02 7.22
CA ASP A 55 9.78 12.54 6.42
C ASP A 55 9.59 11.03 6.55
N LEU A 56 10.68 10.26 6.61
CA LEU A 56 10.64 8.82 6.89
C LEU A 56 10.02 8.54 8.26
N VAL A 57 10.46 9.26 9.30
CA VAL A 57 9.91 9.12 10.65
C VAL A 57 8.42 9.48 10.67
N LYS A 58 8.01 10.58 10.05
CA LYS A 58 6.58 10.96 9.96
C LYS A 58 5.74 9.94 9.22
N ALA A 59 6.25 9.38 8.12
CA ALA A 59 5.56 8.33 7.38
C ALA A 59 5.39 7.07 8.25
N ALA A 60 6.46 6.62 8.91
CA ALA A 60 6.41 5.47 9.81
C ALA A 60 5.48 5.69 11.02
N GLN A 61 5.43 6.92 11.56
CA GLN A 61 4.48 7.32 12.59
C GLN A 61 3.03 7.28 12.11
N ALA A 62 2.77 7.68 10.87
CA ALA A 62 1.45 7.60 10.27
C ALA A 62 1.00 6.14 10.04
N GLU A 63 1.94 5.24 9.75
CA GLU A 63 1.69 3.79 9.67
C GLU A 63 1.45 3.16 11.06
N GLY A 64 2.16 3.63 12.09
CA GLY A 64 1.90 3.34 13.50
C GLY A 64 2.48 2.04 14.06
N GLU A 65 2.85 1.09 13.21
CA GLU A 65 3.45 -0.18 13.63
C GLU A 65 4.71 -0.55 12.83
N LEU A 66 5.71 -1.12 13.50
CA LEU A 66 6.91 -1.71 12.90
C LEU A 66 6.97 -3.20 13.25
N ASN A 67 7.03 -4.06 12.22
CA ASN A 67 7.18 -5.50 12.41
C ASN A 67 8.64 -5.90 12.19
N VAL A 68 9.24 -6.54 13.19
CA VAL A 68 10.61 -7.06 13.15
C VAL A 68 10.61 -8.57 13.34
N ILE A 69 11.64 -9.24 12.82
CA ILE A 69 11.77 -10.70 12.91
C ILE A 69 13.09 -11.02 13.60
N ALA A 70 13.03 -11.96 14.54
CA ALA A 70 14.18 -12.50 15.27
C ALA A 70 14.86 -11.52 16.24
N LEU A 71 14.08 -10.64 16.89
CA LEU A 71 14.56 -9.80 18.00
C LEU A 71 13.96 -10.24 19.36
N PRO A 72 14.33 -11.41 19.90
CA PRO A 72 13.81 -11.87 21.19
C PRO A 72 14.14 -10.86 22.31
N PRO A 73 13.17 -10.45 23.16
CA PRO A 73 13.36 -9.33 24.09
C PRO A 73 14.48 -9.50 25.13
N ASP A 74 14.81 -10.75 25.47
CA ASP A 74 15.79 -11.14 26.50
C ASP A 74 17.22 -11.28 25.97
N TRP A 75 17.44 -11.09 24.66
CA TRP A 75 18.77 -11.18 24.04
C TRP A 75 19.27 -9.82 23.57
N ALA A 76 20.58 -9.59 23.71
CA ALA A 76 21.29 -8.42 23.20
C ALA A 76 20.62 -7.06 23.52
N ASN A 77 19.90 -6.99 24.65
CA ASN A 77 19.18 -5.79 25.10
C ASN A 77 18.03 -5.35 24.17
N TYR A 78 17.47 -6.23 23.35
CA TYR A 78 16.41 -5.89 22.39
C TYR A 78 15.13 -5.38 23.04
N GLY A 79 14.70 -5.93 24.17
CA GLY A 79 13.52 -5.41 24.88
C GLY A 79 13.64 -3.91 25.18
N GLU A 80 14.75 -3.50 25.80
CA GLU A 80 15.02 -2.09 26.12
C GLU A 80 15.15 -1.21 24.87
N ILE A 81 15.79 -1.71 23.81
CA ILE A 81 15.92 -0.97 22.53
C ILE A 81 14.55 -0.78 21.88
N ILE A 82 13.70 -1.81 21.90
CA ILE A 82 12.34 -1.77 21.38
C ILE A 82 11.49 -0.77 22.17
N THR A 83 11.56 -0.80 23.51
CA THR A 83 10.88 0.18 24.37
C THR A 83 11.35 1.60 24.07
N ALA A 84 12.66 1.83 24.05
CA ALA A 84 13.23 3.15 23.77
C ALA A 84 12.86 3.66 22.35
N PHE A 85 12.81 2.77 21.35
CA PHE A 85 12.35 3.13 20.00
C PHE A 85 10.86 3.51 20.01
N SER A 86 10.03 2.70 20.66
CA SER A 86 8.58 2.93 20.75
C SER A 86 8.27 4.23 21.47
N ASP A 87 8.96 4.52 22.58
CA ASP A 87 8.81 5.76 23.34
C ASP A 87 9.28 6.99 22.55
N LYS A 88 10.40 6.85 21.83
CA LYS A 88 10.97 7.97 21.06
C LYS A 88 10.11 8.36 19.86
N TYR A 89 9.57 7.37 19.15
CA TYR A 89 8.87 7.60 17.89
C TYR A 89 7.36 7.44 17.98
N GLY A 90 6.81 6.91 19.07
CA GLY A 90 5.38 6.63 19.18
C GLY A 90 4.90 5.52 18.22
N ILE A 91 5.82 4.64 17.80
CA ILE A 91 5.54 3.54 16.87
C ILE A 91 5.57 2.24 17.67
N LYS A 92 4.51 1.43 17.56
CA LYS A 92 4.48 0.11 18.22
C LYS A 92 5.36 -0.87 17.47
N VAL A 93 6.29 -1.53 18.15
CA VAL A 93 7.11 -2.59 17.55
C VAL A 93 6.52 -3.96 17.88
N ASN A 94 6.18 -4.73 16.85
CA ASN A 94 5.81 -6.14 16.95
C ASN A 94 7.07 -6.97 16.66
N SER A 95 7.55 -7.75 17.63
CA SER A 95 8.81 -8.51 17.56
C SER A 95 8.65 -9.98 17.89
#